data_AF-A0A7J4IQA9-F1
#
_entry.id   AF-A0A7J4IQA9-F1
#
_cell.length_a   1.000
_cell.length_b   1.000
_cell.length_c   1.000
_cell.angle_alpha   90.00
_cell.angle_beta   90.00
_cell.angle_gamma   90.00
#
_symmetry.space_group_name_H-M   'P 1'
#
loop_
_entity.id
_entity.type
_entity.pdbx_description
1 polymer ?
#
loop_
_entity_poly.entity_id
_entity_poly.type
_entity_poly.pdbx_seq_one_letter_code
_entity_poly.pdbx_strand_id
1 'polypeptide(L)'
;MEDLVGVQGHSAVDPVQRESRMRSYFDDGSNISNWSVWTALDTFLIIKEEWGWDVITETLSLYYTLPTDEIPIGDIEEFNYWVMHLSNTTGYNLAPYHAAWGFPLNQQTYDALEHLPVWVNDSLRGDFFVYDAIIRDLDVQNTTDDTTDIFWETYDNGTNVSLVFYYGVSDVGNQTLGWTSSSNWGTTSVGNHSQTITGLIAGTTYYGRVQAFNEESSVWSGPISWTTNIN
;
A
#
# COMPACT_ATOMS: atom_id res chain seq x y z
N MET A 1 -24.87 8.37 -17.98
CA MET A 1 -24.56 9.17 -19.18
C MET A 1 -23.71 8.39 -20.19
N GLU A 2 -23.73 7.05 -20.17
CA GLU A 2 -23.03 6.20 -21.17
C GLU A 2 -23.99 5.51 -22.16
N ASP A 3 -25.30 5.54 -21.90
CA ASP A 3 -26.33 4.91 -22.75
C ASP A 3 -26.67 5.68 -24.04
N LEU A 4 -25.91 6.70 -24.41
CA LEU A 4 -26.22 7.58 -25.54
C LEU A 4 -25.04 7.94 -26.46
N VAL A 5 -24.10 7.01 -26.68
CA VAL A 5 -23.17 7.14 -27.81
C VAL A 5 -22.93 5.80 -28.52
N GLY A 6 -23.66 5.58 -29.61
CA GLY A 6 -23.43 4.52 -30.58
C GLY A 6 -22.21 4.78 -31.47
N VAL A 7 -21.02 4.89 -30.87
CA VAL A 7 -19.75 4.97 -31.59
C VAL A 7 -18.82 3.93 -30.96
N GLN A 8 -18.31 3.00 -31.76
CA GLN A 8 -17.25 2.10 -31.35
C GLN A 8 -16.11 2.95 -30.79
N GLY A 9 -15.75 2.77 -29.51
CA GLY A 9 -14.73 3.57 -28.83
C GLY A 9 -13.40 3.57 -29.60
N HIS A 10 -12.54 4.56 -29.33
CA HIS A 10 -11.21 4.63 -29.96
C HIS A 10 -10.46 3.31 -29.75
N SER A 11 -9.81 2.75 -30.77
CA SER A 11 -9.21 1.40 -30.67
C SER A 11 -8.17 1.25 -29.56
N ALA A 12 -7.53 2.35 -29.15
CA ALA A 12 -6.58 2.35 -28.04
C ALA A 12 -7.21 2.12 -26.65
N VAL A 13 -8.52 2.32 -26.51
CA VAL A 13 -9.28 1.99 -25.28
C VAL A 13 -9.95 0.60 -25.36
N ASP A 14 -9.68 -0.16 -26.42
CA ASP A 14 -10.06 -1.58 -26.49
C ASP A 14 -9.43 -2.36 -25.31
N PRO A 15 -10.19 -3.24 -24.62
CA PRO A 15 -9.68 -3.95 -23.45
C PRO A 15 -8.37 -4.73 -23.70
N VAL A 16 -8.21 -5.36 -24.86
CA VAL A 16 -7.01 -6.14 -25.19
C VAL A 16 -5.81 -5.21 -25.40
N GLN A 17 -6.03 -4.06 -26.03
CA GLN A 17 -4.98 -3.05 -26.20
C GLN A 17 -4.57 -2.40 -24.88
N ARG A 18 -5.54 -2.14 -23.98
CA ARG A 18 -5.27 -1.65 -22.63
C ARG A 18 -4.47 -2.66 -21.83
N GLU A 19 -4.93 -3.91 -21.76
CA GLU A 19 -4.21 -4.98 -21.06
C GLU A 19 -2.76 -5.13 -21.58
N SER A 20 -2.58 -5.25 -22.90
CA SER A 20 -1.24 -5.39 -23.49
C SER A 20 -0.33 -4.19 -23.17
N ARG A 21 -0.88 -2.97 -23.15
CA ARG A 21 -0.12 -1.76 -22.83
C ARG A 21 0.26 -1.70 -21.36
N MET A 22 -0.67 -2.04 -20.46
CA MET A 22 -0.42 -2.09 -19.02
C MET A 22 0.63 -3.15 -18.70
N ARG A 23 0.51 -4.38 -19.23
CA ARG A 23 1.54 -5.42 -19.06
C ARG A 23 2.91 -4.93 -19.49
N SER A 24 3.02 -4.41 -20.71
CA SER A 24 4.29 -3.89 -21.22
C SER A 24 4.86 -2.74 -20.37
N TYR A 25 4.02 -1.94 -19.73
CA TYR A 25 4.47 -0.84 -18.88
C TYR A 25 5.00 -1.34 -17.53
N PHE A 26 4.26 -2.22 -16.87
CA PHE A 26 4.66 -2.77 -15.58
C PHE A 26 5.86 -3.73 -15.71
N ASP A 27 5.95 -4.51 -16.79
CA ASP A 27 7.13 -5.34 -17.12
C ASP A 27 8.41 -4.50 -17.33
N ASP A 28 8.27 -3.22 -17.67
CA ASP A 28 9.37 -2.25 -17.82
C ASP A 28 9.66 -1.48 -16.51
N GLY A 29 9.12 -1.95 -15.39
CA GLY A 29 9.44 -1.46 -14.05
C GLY A 29 8.75 -0.14 -13.66
N SER A 30 7.56 0.12 -14.18
CA SER A 30 6.75 1.30 -13.81
C SER A 30 7.43 2.65 -14.03
N ASN A 31 8.24 2.76 -15.09
CA ASN A 31 9.00 3.98 -15.35
C ASN A 31 8.11 5.08 -15.95
N ILE A 32 7.76 6.09 -15.14
CA ILE A 32 6.90 7.21 -15.55
C ILE A 32 7.43 7.99 -16.76
N SER A 33 8.75 7.98 -17.01
CA SER A 33 9.33 8.63 -18.20
C SER A 33 8.96 7.96 -19.52
N ASN A 34 8.49 6.70 -19.47
CA ASN A 34 8.01 5.94 -20.62
C ASN A 34 6.50 6.09 -20.86
N TRP A 35 5.84 7.00 -20.14
CA TRP A 35 4.41 7.23 -20.32
C TRP A 35 4.06 7.71 -21.72
N SER A 36 3.11 6.99 -22.32
CA SER A 36 2.32 7.51 -23.44
C SER A 36 1.05 8.18 -22.91
N VAL A 37 0.41 9.02 -23.74
CA VAL A 37 -0.94 9.55 -23.45
C VAL A 37 -1.93 8.41 -23.14
N TRP A 38 -1.76 7.24 -23.75
CA TRP A 38 -2.64 6.10 -23.51
C TRP A 38 -2.38 5.41 -22.18
N THR A 39 -1.12 5.34 -21.74
CA THR A 39 -0.75 4.85 -20.40
C THR A 39 -1.32 5.79 -19.35
N ALA A 40 -1.15 7.10 -19.52
CA ALA A 40 -1.75 8.09 -18.63
C ALA A 40 -3.28 7.93 -18.58
N LEU A 41 -3.94 7.75 -19.73
CA LEU A 41 -5.39 7.57 -19.79
C LEU A 41 -5.87 6.29 -19.08
N ASP A 42 -5.11 5.18 -19.13
CA ASP A 42 -5.48 3.96 -18.41
C ASP A 42 -5.60 4.19 -16.91
N THR A 43 -4.75 5.05 -16.34
CA THR A 43 -4.80 5.38 -14.91
C THR A 43 -6.15 6.01 -14.53
N PHE A 44 -6.68 6.91 -15.36
CA PHE A 44 -8.00 7.53 -15.19
C PHE A 44 -9.13 6.54 -15.48
N LEU A 45 -9.00 5.68 -16.49
CA LEU A 45 -10.04 4.72 -16.85
C LEU A 45 -10.28 3.70 -15.74
N ILE A 46 -9.23 3.25 -15.05
CA ILE A 46 -9.36 2.34 -13.89
C ILE A 46 -10.09 3.03 -12.72
N ILE A 47 -9.75 4.29 -12.41
CA ILE A 47 -10.49 5.09 -11.41
C ILE A 47 -11.96 5.26 -11.82
N LYS A 48 -12.21 5.55 -13.09
CA LYS A 48 -13.56 5.72 -13.66
C LYS A 48 -14.37 4.43 -13.65
N GLU A 49 -13.75 3.28 -13.80
CA GLU A 49 -14.39 1.97 -13.73
C GLU A 49 -14.90 1.67 -12.31
N GLU A 50 -14.19 2.15 -11.28
CA GLU A 50 -14.58 1.98 -9.88
C GLU A 50 -15.58 3.05 -9.40
N TRP A 51 -15.29 4.34 -9.64
CA TRP A 51 -16.04 5.45 -9.04
C TRP A 51 -16.75 6.37 -10.05
N GLY A 52 -16.65 6.08 -11.35
CA GLY A 52 -17.23 6.92 -12.41
C GLY A 52 -16.43 8.19 -12.71
N TRP A 53 -16.94 8.98 -13.66
CA TRP A 53 -16.30 10.24 -14.07
C TRP A 53 -16.42 11.35 -13.04
N ASP A 54 -17.44 11.32 -12.19
CA ASP A 54 -17.78 12.43 -11.30
C ASP A 54 -16.60 12.75 -10.37
N VAL A 55 -15.98 11.74 -9.75
CA VAL A 55 -14.82 11.94 -8.85
C VAL A 55 -13.65 12.60 -9.56
N ILE A 56 -13.36 12.20 -10.80
CA ILE A 56 -12.28 12.77 -11.61
C ILE A 56 -12.59 14.24 -11.94
N THR A 57 -13.82 14.51 -12.39
CA THR A 57 -14.23 15.87 -12.76
C THR A 57 -14.27 16.81 -11.56
N GLU A 58 -14.70 16.32 -10.40
CA GLU A 58 -14.70 17.06 -9.14
C GLU A 58 -13.28 17.42 -8.72
N THR A 59 -12.37 16.43 -8.69
CA THR A 59 -10.96 16.67 -8.34
C THR A 59 -10.29 17.65 -9.30
N LEU A 60 -10.49 17.51 -10.62
CA LEU A 60 -9.93 18.44 -11.61
C LEU A 60 -10.52 19.85 -11.48
N SER A 61 -11.77 19.98 -11.04
CA SER A 61 -12.42 21.28 -10.85
C SER A 61 -11.77 22.11 -9.74
N LEU A 62 -11.12 21.47 -8.76
CA LEU A 62 -10.46 22.14 -7.64
C LEU A 62 -9.35 23.09 -8.10
N TYR A 63 -8.59 22.71 -9.14
CA TYR A 63 -7.52 23.55 -9.72
C TYR A 63 -8.01 24.93 -10.17
N TYR A 64 -9.26 25.04 -10.62
CA TYR A 64 -9.84 26.32 -11.05
C TYR A 64 -10.31 27.20 -9.89
N THR A 65 -10.34 26.67 -8.67
CA THR A 65 -10.82 27.35 -7.47
C THR A 65 -9.71 27.71 -6.47
N LEU A 66 -8.48 27.23 -6.70
CA LEU A 66 -7.34 27.51 -5.84
C LEU A 66 -6.92 28.98 -5.88
N PRO A 67 -6.52 29.56 -4.73
CA PRO A 67 -5.71 30.77 -4.70
C PRO A 67 -4.45 30.62 -5.56
N THR A 68 -4.02 31.70 -6.21
CA THR A 68 -2.89 31.64 -7.18
C THR A 68 -1.59 31.14 -6.55
N ASP A 69 -1.37 31.39 -5.27
CA ASP A 69 -0.21 30.95 -4.48
C ASP A 69 -0.30 29.50 -3.97
N GLU A 70 -1.46 28.84 -4.12
CA GLU A 70 -1.68 27.44 -3.76
C GLU A 70 -1.79 26.52 -4.99
N ILE A 71 -1.75 27.07 -6.21
CA ILE A 71 -1.74 26.29 -7.45
C ILE A 71 -0.44 25.48 -7.47
N PRO A 72 -0.48 24.13 -7.52
CA PRO A 72 0.73 23.33 -7.63
C PRO A 72 1.45 23.63 -8.93
N ILE A 73 2.78 23.75 -8.88
CA ILE A 73 3.59 24.10 -10.05
C ILE A 73 4.59 23.00 -10.37
N GLY A 74 4.45 22.43 -11.57
CA GLY A 74 5.37 21.44 -12.11
C GLY A 74 5.07 20.03 -11.62
N ASP A 75 5.72 19.07 -12.26
CA ASP A 75 5.31 17.66 -12.24
C ASP A 75 5.12 17.10 -10.82
N ILE A 76 6.08 17.30 -9.91
CA ILE A 76 6.04 16.69 -8.58
C ILE A 76 4.87 17.24 -7.76
N GLU A 77 4.68 18.56 -7.70
CA GLU A 77 3.59 19.15 -6.92
C GLU A 77 2.23 18.79 -7.50
N GLU A 78 2.10 18.79 -8.83
CA GLU A 78 0.86 18.44 -9.54
C GLU A 78 0.46 16.98 -9.29
N PHE A 79 1.42 16.04 -9.35
CA PHE A 79 1.14 14.63 -9.02
C PHE A 79 0.68 14.43 -7.58
N ASN A 80 1.38 15.05 -6.63
CA ASN A 80 1.06 14.90 -5.21
C ASN A 80 -0.28 15.58 -4.86
N TYR A 81 -0.57 16.74 -5.45
CA TYR A 81 -1.86 17.42 -5.33
C TYR A 81 -2.98 16.54 -5.88
N TRP A 82 -2.82 16.02 -7.11
CA TRP A 82 -3.80 15.13 -7.74
C TRP A 82 -4.14 13.93 -6.85
N VAL A 83 -3.13 13.20 -6.37
CA VAL A 83 -3.34 11.99 -5.57
C VAL A 83 -4.01 12.31 -4.24
N MET A 84 -3.60 13.39 -3.56
CA MET A 84 -4.19 13.80 -2.30
C MET A 84 -5.69 14.13 -2.47
N HIS A 85 -6.03 14.95 -3.47
CA HIS A 85 -7.41 15.37 -3.66
C HIS A 85 -8.30 14.27 -4.20
N LEU A 86 -7.84 13.45 -5.15
CA LEU A 86 -8.61 12.31 -5.63
C LEU A 86 -8.87 11.30 -4.51
N SER A 87 -7.87 11.06 -3.64
CA SER A 87 -8.05 10.19 -2.47
C SER A 87 -9.12 10.72 -1.52
N ASN A 88 -9.12 12.03 -1.25
CA ASN A 88 -10.17 12.65 -0.43
C ASN A 88 -11.55 12.59 -1.10
N THR A 89 -11.65 12.80 -2.41
CA THR A 89 -12.92 12.74 -3.15
C THR A 89 -13.48 11.31 -3.19
N THR A 90 -12.63 10.30 -3.35
CA THR A 90 -13.04 8.88 -3.37
C THR A 90 -13.27 8.30 -1.97
N GLY A 91 -12.65 8.89 -0.94
CA GLY A 91 -12.66 8.38 0.43
C GLY A 91 -11.68 7.21 0.64
N TYR A 92 -10.78 6.94 -0.30
CA TYR A 92 -9.77 5.90 -0.23
C TYR A 92 -8.37 6.49 -0.41
N ASN A 93 -7.37 5.92 0.25
CA ASN A 93 -5.97 6.23 -0.01
C ASN A 93 -5.56 5.60 -1.34
N LEU A 94 -5.36 6.45 -2.37
CA LEU A 94 -4.93 6.04 -3.71
C LEU A 94 -3.42 6.21 -3.92
N ALA A 95 -2.65 6.56 -2.90
CA ALA A 95 -1.21 6.72 -3.02
C ALA A 95 -0.52 5.42 -3.45
N PRO A 96 -0.81 4.23 -2.87
CA PRO A 96 -0.21 2.97 -3.35
C PRO A 96 -0.50 2.70 -4.84
N TYR A 97 -1.74 2.90 -5.27
CA TYR A 97 -2.14 2.72 -6.67
C TYR A 97 -1.38 3.66 -7.63
N HIS A 98 -1.27 4.95 -7.31
CA HIS A 98 -0.54 5.89 -8.16
C HIS A 98 0.98 5.69 -8.07
N ALA A 99 1.51 5.25 -6.93
CA ALA A 99 2.90 4.88 -6.79
C ALA A 99 3.26 3.67 -7.67
N ALA A 100 2.38 2.67 -7.78
CA ALA A 100 2.54 1.56 -8.71
C ALA A 100 2.69 2.03 -10.17
N TRP A 101 1.96 3.10 -10.53
CA TRP A 101 2.09 3.77 -11.82
C TRP A 101 3.34 4.64 -11.98
N GLY A 102 4.21 4.74 -10.98
CA GLY A 102 5.47 5.49 -11.03
C GLY A 102 5.37 6.96 -10.62
N PHE A 103 4.27 7.39 -10.00
CA PHE A 103 4.11 8.78 -9.56
C PHE A 103 5.19 9.13 -8.52
N PRO A 104 5.86 10.30 -8.63
CA PRO A 104 6.88 10.74 -7.68
C PRO A 104 6.23 11.29 -6.40
N LEU A 105 5.56 10.41 -5.65
CA LEU A 105 4.88 10.79 -4.40
C LEU A 105 5.88 11.04 -3.28
N ASN A 106 5.66 12.10 -2.52
CA ASN A 106 6.47 12.47 -1.38
C ASN A 106 5.87 11.94 -0.08
N GLN A 107 6.67 11.91 0.99
CA GLN A 107 6.23 11.41 2.30
C GLN A 107 5.02 12.18 2.84
N GLN A 108 4.92 13.49 2.59
CA GLN A 108 3.81 14.32 3.08
C GLN A 108 2.47 13.87 2.50
N THR A 109 2.44 13.43 1.25
CA THR A 109 1.23 12.87 0.63
C THR A 109 0.84 11.54 1.26
N TYR A 110 1.80 10.66 1.57
CA TYR A 110 1.50 9.43 2.30
C TYR A 110 0.94 9.73 3.69
N ASP A 111 1.63 10.59 4.46
CA ASP A 111 1.22 10.99 5.81
C ASP A 111 -0.18 11.62 5.82
N ALA A 112 -0.47 12.50 4.85
CA ALA A 112 -1.77 13.16 4.73
C ALA A 112 -2.93 12.17 4.46
N LEU A 113 -2.64 11.01 3.85
CA LEU A 113 -3.65 10.03 3.45
C LEU A 113 -3.73 8.82 4.38
N GLU A 114 -2.89 8.72 5.41
CA GLU A 114 -2.85 7.55 6.30
C GLU A 114 -4.17 7.24 7.01
N HIS A 115 -5.01 8.26 7.18
CA HIS A 115 -6.31 8.19 7.83
C HIS A 115 -7.42 7.57 6.96
N LEU A 116 -7.22 7.45 5.64
CA LEU A 116 -8.18 6.82 4.72
C LEU A 116 -7.86 5.32 4.58
N PRO A 117 -8.83 4.44 4.32
CA PRO A 117 -8.54 3.04 3.97
C PRO A 117 -7.83 2.93 2.61
N VAL A 118 -6.89 2.00 2.44
CA VAL A 118 -6.28 1.75 1.12
C VAL A 118 -7.29 1.13 0.16
N TRP A 119 -7.23 1.53 -1.11
CA TRP A 119 -7.93 0.82 -2.16
C TRP A 119 -7.20 -0.48 -2.52
N VAL A 120 -7.65 -1.60 -1.95
CA VAL A 120 -7.02 -2.93 -2.08
C VAL A 120 -7.67 -3.84 -3.14
N ASN A 121 -8.71 -3.36 -3.81
CA ASN A 121 -9.42 -4.10 -4.86
C ASN A 121 -9.12 -3.56 -6.26
N ASP A 122 -8.05 -2.78 -6.41
CA ASP A 122 -7.64 -2.23 -7.69
C ASP A 122 -7.27 -3.34 -8.68
N SER A 123 -7.56 -3.12 -9.96
CA SER A 123 -7.34 -4.13 -11.00
C SER A 123 -5.87 -4.38 -11.36
N LEU A 124 -4.93 -3.59 -10.83
CA LEU A 124 -3.50 -3.84 -11.06
C LEU A 124 -2.99 -4.99 -10.19
N ARG A 125 -3.54 -5.10 -8.97
CA ARG A 125 -3.07 -5.99 -7.92
C ARG A 125 -3.10 -7.45 -8.37
N GLY A 126 -1.92 -8.04 -8.49
CA GLY A 126 -1.73 -9.44 -8.87
C GLY A 126 -1.60 -9.67 -10.37
N ASP A 127 -2.42 -9.00 -11.20
CA ASP A 127 -2.40 -9.21 -12.65
C ASP A 127 -1.32 -8.40 -13.38
N PHE A 128 -0.96 -7.24 -12.83
CA PHE A 128 -0.02 -6.30 -13.43
C PHE A 128 1.06 -5.83 -12.48
N PHE A 129 0.73 -5.69 -11.19
CA PHE A 129 1.65 -5.14 -10.19
C PHE A 129 1.60 -5.92 -8.87
N VAL A 130 2.78 -6.13 -8.28
CA VAL A 130 2.95 -6.76 -6.97
C VAL A 130 3.14 -5.68 -5.92
N TYR A 131 2.14 -5.54 -5.04
CA TYR A 131 2.18 -4.58 -3.96
C TYR A 131 2.83 -5.19 -2.71
N ASP A 132 3.65 -4.38 -2.04
CA ASP A 132 4.05 -4.64 -0.66
C ASP A 132 2.85 -4.50 0.29
N ALA A 133 2.87 -5.25 1.39
CA ALA A 133 1.92 -5.03 2.47
C ALA A 133 2.39 -3.87 3.35
N ILE A 134 1.44 -3.13 3.92
CA ILE A 134 1.70 -2.06 4.88
C ILE A 134 1.20 -2.52 6.24
N ILE A 135 2.14 -2.78 7.16
CA ILE A 135 1.85 -3.19 8.53
C ILE A 135 2.11 -2.01 9.47
N ARG A 136 1.09 -1.67 10.27
CA ARG A 136 1.08 -0.53 11.22
C ARG A 136 0.77 -0.99 12.64
N ASP A 137 0.90 -0.07 13.58
CA ASP A 137 0.45 -0.21 14.97
C ASP A 137 0.92 -1.51 15.62
N LEU A 138 2.16 -1.91 15.31
CA LEU A 138 2.78 -3.10 15.89
C LEU A 138 3.02 -2.84 17.38
N ASP A 139 2.36 -3.61 18.23
CA ASP A 139 2.36 -3.41 19.68
C ASP A 139 2.40 -4.75 20.43
N VAL A 140 2.74 -4.68 21.72
CA VAL A 140 2.82 -5.83 22.62
C VAL A 140 1.98 -5.61 23.86
N GLN A 141 1.08 -6.54 24.15
CA GLN A 141 0.21 -6.47 25.32
C GLN A 141 0.08 -7.83 26.02
N ASN A 142 -0.60 -7.84 27.18
CA ASN A 142 -0.91 -9.05 27.96
C ASN A 142 0.30 -9.94 28.30
N THR A 143 1.48 -9.34 28.45
CA THR A 143 2.71 -10.07 28.76
C THR A 143 2.65 -10.74 30.13
N THR A 144 2.91 -12.05 30.16
CA THR A 144 3.09 -12.87 31.37
C THR A 144 4.58 -13.16 31.59
N ASP A 145 4.89 -14.14 32.43
CA ASP A 145 6.23 -14.69 32.59
C ASP A 145 6.66 -15.60 31.41
N ASP A 146 5.72 -16.15 30.64
CA ASP A 146 5.97 -17.13 29.58
C ASP A 146 5.28 -16.83 28.22
N THR A 147 4.39 -15.85 28.16
CA THR A 147 3.67 -15.44 26.95
C THR A 147 3.62 -13.94 26.75
N THR A 148 3.29 -13.53 25.53
CA THR A 148 2.89 -12.16 25.20
C THR A 148 1.99 -12.16 23.96
N ASP A 149 1.10 -11.18 23.84
CA ASP A 149 0.28 -10.98 22.65
C ASP A 149 0.90 -9.89 21.78
N ILE A 150 1.13 -10.19 20.50
CA ILE A 150 1.57 -9.23 19.50
C ILE A 150 0.36 -8.77 18.70
N PHE A 151 0.13 -7.46 18.66
CA PHE A 151 -0.96 -6.83 17.91
C PHE A 151 -0.40 -6.06 16.73
N TRP A 152 -1.14 -6.02 15.62
CA TRP A 152 -0.81 -5.18 14.47
C TRP A 152 -2.06 -4.86 13.64
N GLU A 153 -1.97 -3.79 12.86
CA GLU A 153 -2.89 -3.51 11.77
C GLU A 153 -2.23 -3.91 10.43
N THR A 154 -2.94 -4.66 9.61
CA THR A 154 -2.64 -4.77 8.18
C THR A 154 -3.44 -3.69 7.46
N TYR A 155 -2.78 -2.60 7.08
CA TYR A 155 -3.41 -1.47 6.41
C TYR A 155 -3.53 -1.67 4.90
N ASP A 156 -2.50 -2.25 4.26
CA ASP A 156 -2.55 -2.81 2.91
C ASP A 156 -2.11 -4.27 2.99
N ASN A 157 -2.87 -5.19 2.40
CA ASN A 157 -2.57 -6.62 2.38
C ASN A 157 -1.59 -7.02 1.26
N GLY A 158 -1.13 -6.08 0.43
CA GLY A 158 -0.20 -6.35 -0.66
C GLY A 158 -0.74 -7.35 -1.69
N THR A 159 0.17 -7.93 -2.48
CA THR A 159 -0.12 -9.00 -3.43
C THR A 159 0.52 -10.30 -2.95
N ASN A 160 -0.29 -11.33 -2.66
CA ASN A 160 0.18 -12.67 -2.24
C ASN A 160 1.19 -12.64 -1.06
N VAL A 161 1.00 -11.70 -0.12
CA VAL A 161 1.93 -11.50 0.98
C VAL A 161 1.70 -12.49 2.12
N SER A 162 2.79 -13.01 2.67
CA SER A 162 2.82 -13.77 3.92
C SER A 162 3.57 -13.02 5.02
N LEU A 163 3.16 -13.26 6.27
CA LEU A 163 3.76 -12.66 7.46
C LEU A 163 4.53 -13.68 8.29
N VAL A 164 5.75 -13.33 8.69
CA VAL A 164 6.55 -14.08 9.66
C VAL A 164 7.06 -13.11 10.72
N PHE A 165 6.78 -13.41 11.98
CA PHE A 165 7.31 -12.65 13.11
C PHE A 165 8.61 -13.27 13.60
N TYR A 166 9.68 -12.49 13.61
CA TYR A 166 10.98 -12.90 14.14
C TYR A 166 11.23 -12.24 15.48
N TYR A 167 11.76 -13.00 16.43
CA TYR A 167 12.03 -12.48 17.77
C TYR A 167 13.20 -13.17 18.47
N GLY A 168 13.78 -12.47 19.44
CA GLY A 168 14.92 -12.96 20.22
C GLY A 168 15.37 -11.96 21.28
N VAL A 169 16.40 -12.31 22.04
CA VAL A 169 16.98 -11.46 23.10
C VAL A 169 17.88 -10.33 22.56
N SER A 170 17.97 -10.20 21.25
CA SER A 170 18.69 -9.15 20.56
C SER A 170 17.99 -8.86 19.24
N ASP A 171 17.82 -7.59 18.91
CA ASP A 171 17.34 -7.17 17.59
C ASP A 171 18.44 -7.37 16.57
N VAL A 172 18.25 -8.28 15.60
CA VAL A 172 19.20 -8.50 14.51
C VAL A 172 18.85 -7.73 13.25
N GLY A 173 17.82 -6.88 13.27
CA GLY A 173 17.43 -6.02 12.16
C GLY A 173 16.58 -6.73 11.10
N ASN A 174 16.54 -6.12 9.91
CA ASN A 174 15.69 -6.52 8.78
C ASN A 174 16.33 -7.67 7.98
N GLN A 175 16.54 -8.81 8.63
CA GLN A 175 17.08 -10.03 8.03
C GLN A 175 16.50 -11.26 8.71
N THR A 176 16.47 -12.38 8.00
CA THR A 176 15.92 -13.64 8.52
C THR A 176 16.94 -14.44 9.32
N LEU A 177 18.24 -14.24 9.04
CA LEU A 177 19.33 -14.96 9.71
C LEU A 177 19.71 -14.27 11.03
N GLY A 178 19.92 -15.06 12.08
CA GLY A 178 20.42 -14.59 13.38
C GLY A 178 19.34 -14.40 14.45
N TRP A 179 18.07 -14.34 14.07
CA TRP A 179 16.96 -14.39 15.03
C TRP A 179 16.94 -15.75 15.73
N THR A 180 16.71 -15.74 17.05
CA THR A 180 16.64 -16.97 17.86
C THR A 180 15.38 -17.77 17.55
N SER A 181 14.27 -17.07 17.28
CA SER A 181 12.95 -17.67 17.08
C SER A 181 12.17 -16.95 15.97
N SER A 182 11.22 -17.66 15.38
CA SER A 182 10.27 -17.11 14.41
C SER A 182 8.91 -17.80 14.51
N SER A 183 7.83 -17.09 14.17
CA SER A 183 6.47 -17.60 14.08
C SER A 183 5.87 -17.23 12.73
N ASN A 184 5.34 -18.22 12.00
CA ASN A 184 4.69 -17.99 10.71
C ASN A 184 3.20 -17.69 10.95
N TRP A 185 2.74 -16.52 10.48
CA TRP A 185 1.37 -16.04 10.65
C TRP A 185 0.52 -16.20 9.37
N GLY A 186 1.11 -16.71 8.30
CA GLY A 186 0.41 -17.04 7.07
C GLY A 186 0.10 -15.82 6.20
N THR A 187 -0.91 -15.97 5.34
CA THR A 187 -1.32 -14.94 4.39
C THR A 187 -1.95 -13.75 5.10
N THR A 188 -1.72 -12.55 4.58
CA THR A 188 -2.23 -11.32 5.17
C THR A 188 -3.62 -10.91 4.64
N SER A 189 -4.36 -10.16 5.45
CA SER A 189 -5.67 -9.60 5.10
C SER A 189 -5.88 -8.28 5.83
N VAL A 190 -6.54 -7.30 5.22
CA VAL A 190 -6.74 -5.97 5.83
C VAL A 190 -7.48 -6.08 7.17
N GLY A 191 -7.04 -5.29 8.16
CA GLY A 191 -7.66 -5.17 9.47
C GLY A 191 -6.70 -5.38 10.65
N ASN A 192 -7.28 -5.40 11.86
CA ASN A 192 -6.55 -5.60 13.10
C ASN A 192 -6.40 -7.09 13.43
N HIS A 193 -5.20 -7.46 13.85
CA HIS A 193 -4.83 -8.85 14.13
C HIS A 193 -4.08 -8.97 15.46
N SER A 194 -4.03 -10.20 15.97
CA SER A 194 -3.25 -10.54 17.16
C SER A 194 -2.77 -11.98 17.11
N GLN A 195 -1.57 -12.22 17.65
CA GLN A 195 -0.99 -13.56 17.82
C GLN A 195 -0.27 -13.66 19.16
N THR A 196 -0.55 -14.74 19.90
CA THR A 196 0.14 -15.02 21.17
C THR A 196 1.45 -15.77 20.90
N ILE A 197 2.54 -15.24 21.43
CA ILE A 197 3.84 -15.92 21.51
C ILE A 197 3.93 -16.61 22.86
N THR A 198 4.39 -17.86 22.88
CA THR A 198 4.47 -18.69 24.08
C THR A 198 5.88 -19.27 24.24
N GLY A 199 6.17 -19.84 25.42
CA GLY A 199 7.46 -20.46 25.69
C GLY A 199 8.59 -19.45 25.91
N LEU A 200 8.25 -18.24 26.34
CA LEU A 200 9.22 -17.22 26.71
C LEU A 200 9.82 -17.52 28.09
N ILE A 201 11.02 -17.00 28.31
CA ILE A 201 11.72 -17.08 29.59
C ILE A 201 11.31 -15.88 30.45
N ALA A 202 10.93 -16.10 31.71
CA ALA A 202 10.58 -15.07 32.69
C ALA A 202 11.71 -14.04 32.91
N GLY A 203 11.35 -12.78 33.14
CA GLY A 203 12.30 -11.69 33.38
C GLY A 203 13.25 -11.38 32.22
N THR A 204 12.93 -11.79 31.00
CA THR A 204 13.79 -11.64 29.82
C THR A 204 13.24 -10.58 28.88
N THR A 205 14.10 -9.68 28.43
CA THR A 205 13.76 -8.69 27.40
C THR A 205 13.93 -9.30 26.01
N TYR A 206 12.88 -9.22 25.20
CA TYR A 206 12.85 -9.63 23.82
C TYR A 206 12.71 -8.42 22.89
N TYR A 207 13.13 -8.62 21.66
CA TYR A 207 12.91 -7.75 20.52
C TYR A 207 12.24 -8.56 19.42
N GLY A 208 11.41 -7.91 18.62
CA GLY A 208 10.79 -8.57 17.48
C GLY A 208 10.48 -7.65 16.32
N ARG A 209 10.38 -8.24 15.13
CA ARG A 209 10.03 -7.58 13.88
C ARG A 209 9.11 -8.48 13.07
N VAL A 210 8.19 -7.89 12.33
CA VAL A 210 7.33 -8.59 11.37
C VAL A 210 7.96 -8.44 9.98
N GLN A 211 8.26 -9.57 9.35
CA GLN A 211 8.56 -9.63 7.93
C GLN A 211 7.26 -9.83 7.16
N ALA A 212 6.95 -8.93 6.25
CA ALA A 212 5.95 -9.14 5.21
C ALA A 212 6.69 -9.37 3.88
N PHE A 213 6.36 -10.45 3.18
CA PHE A 213 7.06 -10.80 1.95
C PHE A 213 6.13 -11.47 0.93
N ASN A 214 6.46 -11.28 -0.34
CA ASN A 214 5.90 -11.98 -1.49
C ASN A 214 7.07 -12.56 -2.31
N GLU A 215 6.82 -12.95 -3.57
CA GLU A 215 7.86 -13.53 -4.43
C GLU A 215 8.89 -12.50 -4.94
N GLU A 216 8.56 -11.21 -4.93
CA GLU A 216 9.36 -10.12 -5.50
C GLU A 216 10.06 -9.26 -4.45
N SER A 217 9.45 -9.10 -3.27
CA SER A 217 9.85 -8.12 -2.27
C SER A 217 9.68 -8.61 -0.83
N SER A 218 10.39 -7.95 0.07
CA SER A 218 10.27 -8.14 1.51
C SER A 218 10.42 -6.82 2.25
N VAL A 219 9.42 -6.48 3.04
CA VAL A 219 9.37 -5.30 3.90
C VAL A 219 9.28 -5.72 5.36
N TRP A 220 9.77 -4.86 6.26
CA TRP A 220 9.91 -5.18 7.67
C TRP A 220 9.30 -4.07 8.53
N SER A 221 8.48 -4.46 9.51
CA SER A 221 7.89 -3.56 10.50
C SER A 221 8.45 -3.83 11.90
N GLY A 222 8.62 -2.77 12.67
CA GLY A 222 9.23 -2.77 14.01
C GLY A 222 10.52 -1.94 14.08
N PRO A 223 11.35 -2.11 15.12
CA PRO A 223 11.25 -3.17 16.12
C PRO A 223 10.23 -2.86 17.21
N ILE A 224 9.67 -3.92 17.79
CA ILE A 224 9.01 -3.89 19.10
C ILE A 224 9.91 -4.55 20.15
N SER A 225 9.73 -4.19 21.42
CA SER A 225 10.45 -4.80 22.54
C SER A 225 9.55 -4.92 23.76
N TRP A 226 9.71 -6.01 24.50
CA TRP A 226 8.96 -6.29 25.72
C TRP A 226 9.82 -7.07 26.71
N THR A 227 9.49 -7.01 28.00
CA THR A 227 10.12 -7.82 29.04
C THR A 227 9.06 -8.68 29.70
N THR A 228 9.28 -9.99 29.76
CA THR A 228 8.39 -10.92 30.47
C THR A 228 8.41 -10.67 31.97
N ASN A 229 7.30 -10.96 32.63
CA ASN A 229 7.20 -10.79 34.08
C ASN A 229 8.15 -11.75 34.80
N ILE A 230 8.51 -11.38 36.03
CA ILE A 230 9.21 -12.27 36.95
C ILE A 230 8.14 -12.90 37.84
N ASN A 231 8.15 -14.23 37.96
CA ASN A 231 7.26 -14.97 38.86
C ASN A 231 7.40 -14.56 40.33
#